data_AF-A0A150P4R7-F1
#
_entry.id   AF-A0A150P4R7-F1
#
_cell.length_a   1.000
_cell.length_b   1.000
_cell.length_c   1.000
_cell.angle_alpha   90.00
_cell.angle_beta   90.00
_cell.angle_gamma   90.00
#
_symmetry.space_group_name_H-M   'P 1'
#
loop_
_entity.id
_entity.type
_entity.pdbx_description
1 polymer ?
#
loop_
_entity_poly.entity_id
_entity_poly.type
_entity_poly.pdbx_seq_one_letter_code
_entity_poly.pdbx_strand_id
1 'polypeptide(L)'
;MSAAPDPPPALVLVAAAVVIERGRVLLTQRKVGAHLAGAWEFPGGKVEAGEDPRDALVRELREEIGVEARVGDIVEVTYHRYPAKPVLLLFYEASFAEGSPAPAALDVAAVRWAEAAELRDELFPPADVAVLAKVRTRVLAKVRTRLAGA
;
A
#
# COMPACT_ATOMS: atom_id res chain seq x y z
N MET A 1 39.70 22.03 -10.89
CA MET A 1 39.12 21.41 -9.67
C MET A 1 37.83 20.72 -10.10
N SER A 2 37.82 19.39 -10.13
CA SER A 2 36.57 18.65 -10.39
C SER A 2 35.73 18.72 -9.11
N ALA A 3 34.50 19.21 -9.21
CA ALA A 3 33.56 19.15 -8.10
C ALA A 3 33.38 17.69 -7.68
N ALA A 4 33.27 17.43 -6.37
CA ALA A 4 32.86 16.12 -5.88
C ALA A 4 31.47 15.81 -6.46
N PRO A 5 31.18 14.56 -6.85
CA PRO A 5 29.85 14.20 -7.32
C PRO A 5 28.82 14.47 -6.21
N ASP A 6 27.62 14.88 -6.61
CA ASP A 6 26.51 15.05 -5.68
C ASP A 6 26.28 13.76 -4.87
N PRO A 7 25.92 13.88 -3.57
CA PRO A 7 25.61 12.71 -2.77
C PRO A 7 24.43 11.94 -3.39
N PRO A 8 24.41 10.60 -3.29
CA PRO A 8 23.32 9.81 -3.82
C PRO A 8 21.99 10.22 -3.17
N PRO A 9 20.87 10.15 -3.91
CA PRO A 9 19.55 10.47 -3.36
C PRO A 9 19.21 9.57 -2.18
N ALA A 10 18.65 10.17 -1.12
CA ALA A 10 18.28 9.48 0.11
C ALA A 10 17.23 8.39 -0.13
N LEU A 11 17.34 7.28 0.60
CA LEU A 11 16.34 6.21 0.60
C LEU A 11 15.03 6.72 1.18
N VAL A 12 13.93 6.48 0.45
CA VAL A 12 12.57 6.72 0.94
C VAL A 12 11.98 5.41 1.43
N LEU A 13 11.59 5.39 2.70
CA LEU A 13 10.85 4.29 3.31
C LEU A 13 9.35 4.56 3.19
N VAL A 14 8.59 3.55 2.79
CA VAL A 14 7.12 3.61 2.64
C VAL A 14 6.52 2.40 3.32
N ALA A 15 5.41 2.59 4.02
CA ALA A 15 4.60 1.52 4.58
C ALA A 15 3.25 1.49 3.85
N ALA A 16 2.79 0.29 3.48
CA ALA A 16 1.54 0.10 2.75
C ALA A 16 0.71 -1.02 3.39
N ALA A 17 -0.61 -0.87 3.39
CA ALA A 17 -1.55 -1.79 3.99
C ALA A 17 -2.15 -2.76 2.96
N VAL A 18 -2.08 -4.06 3.28
CA VAL A 18 -2.81 -5.13 2.61
C VAL A 18 -4.02 -5.47 3.48
N VAL A 19 -5.14 -4.78 3.23
CA VAL A 19 -6.42 -5.04 3.91
C VAL A 19 -7.29 -5.93 3.03
N ILE A 20 -7.62 -7.13 3.51
CA ILE A 20 -8.47 -8.09 2.78
C ILE A 20 -9.75 -8.36 3.57
N GLU A 21 -10.89 -7.98 3.00
CA GLU A 21 -12.21 -8.25 3.57
C GLU A 21 -13.12 -8.92 2.55
N ARG A 22 -13.86 -9.94 3.01
CA ARG A 22 -14.86 -10.65 2.19
C ARG A 22 -14.32 -11.12 0.83
N GLY A 23 -13.04 -11.47 0.76
CA GLY A 23 -12.39 -11.93 -0.47
C GLY A 23 -12.08 -10.82 -1.48
N ARG A 24 -11.94 -9.57 -1.02
CA ARG A 24 -11.47 -8.44 -1.82
C ARG A 24 -10.39 -7.68 -1.06
N VAL A 25 -9.49 -7.03 -1.78
CA VAL A 25 -8.42 -6.20 -1.21
C VAL A 25 -8.72 -4.72 -1.40
N LEU A 26 -8.39 -3.90 -0.41
CA LEU A 26 -8.55 -2.45 -0.47
C LEU A 26 -7.41 -1.82 -1.30
N LEU A 27 -7.77 -0.95 -2.24
CA LEU A 27 -6.85 -0.18 -3.07
C LEU A 27 -7.21 1.31 -3.03
N THR A 28 -6.20 2.15 -3.20
CA THR A 28 -6.33 3.59 -3.44
C THR A 28 -5.83 3.95 -4.83
N GLN A 29 -6.31 5.08 -5.36
CA GLN A 29 -5.85 5.61 -6.64
C GLN A 29 -5.11 6.93 -6.43
N ARG A 30 -3.95 7.06 -7.06
CA ARG A 30 -3.13 8.28 -6.98
C ARG A 30 -3.84 9.49 -7.56
N LYS A 31 -3.75 10.61 -6.85
CA LYS A 31 -4.25 11.92 -7.30
C LYS A 31 -3.63 12.38 -8.62
N VAL A 32 -4.40 13.18 -9.36
CA VAL A 32 -3.90 13.89 -10.54
C VAL A 32 -2.78 14.85 -10.11
N GLY A 33 -1.65 14.82 -10.82
CA GLY A 33 -0.46 15.60 -10.49
C GLY A 33 0.56 14.89 -9.60
N ALA A 34 0.23 13.71 -9.05
CA ALA A 34 1.20 12.86 -8.38
C ALA A 34 2.07 12.07 -9.38
N HIS A 35 3.22 11.55 -8.92
CA HIS A 35 4.02 10.61 -9.70
C HIS A 35 3.19 9.36 -10.02
N LEU A 36 3.04 9.02 -11.31
CA LEU A 36 2.16 7.94 -11.79
C LEU A 36 0.68 8.16 -11.44
N ALA A 37 0.18 9.40 -11.57
CA ALA A 37 -1.22 9.75 -11.40
C ALA A 37 -2.18 8.77 -12.11
N GLY A 38 -3.26 8.38 -11.42
CA GLY A 38 -4.26 7.43 -11.93
C GLY A 38 -3.90 5.94 -11.75
N ALA A 39 -2.66 5.62 -11.36
CA ALA A 39 -2.30 4.26 -10.97
C ALA A 39 -3.01 3.85 -9.67
N TRP A 40 -3.31 2.55 -9.54
CA TRP A 40 -3.80 1.95 -8.30
C TRP A 40 -2.63 1.48 -7.45
N GLU A 41 -2.74 1.64 -6.14
CA GLU A 41 -1.74 1.19 -5.17
C GLU A 41 -2.41 0.70 -3.89
N PHE A 42 -1.61 0.10 -3.01
CA PHE A 42 -2.04 -0.23 -1.66
C PHE A 42 -2.01 1.05 -0.81
N PRO A 43 -3.05 1.30 0.00
CA PRO A 43 -3.12 2.52 0.82
C PRO A 43 -1.97 2.59 1.83
N GLY A 44 -1.48 3.79 2.09
CA GLY A 44 -0.32 4.03 2.94
C GLY A 44 0.60 5.09 2.34
N GLY A 45 1.74 5.30 2.98
CA GLY A 45 2.55 6.47 2.66
C GLY A 45 3.96 6.42 3.23
N LYS A 46 4.60 7.57 3.17
CA LYS A 46 6.01 7.72 3.52
C LYS A 46 6.17 7.61 5.03
N VAL A 47 7.20 6.87 5.45
CA VAL A 47 7.63 6.85 6.86
C VAL A 47 8.52 8.05 7.10
N GLU A 48 8.18 8.87 8.09
CA GLU A 48 8.98 10.02 8.45
C GLU A 48 10.21 9.66 9.29
N ALA A 49 11.18 10.57 9.36
CA ALA A 49 12.44 10.30 10.04
C ALA A 49 12.22 10.04 11.54
N GLY A 50 12.60 8.84 11.99
CA GLY A 50 12.43 8.40 13.38
C GLY A 50 11.04 7.85 13.71
N GLU A 51 10.14 7.76 12.74
CA GLU A 51 8.80 7.19 12.90
C GLU A 51 8.84 5.65 12.76
N ASP A 52 8.09 4.92 13.61
CA ASP A 52 7.90 3.48 13.38
C ASP A 52 7.03 3.28 12.12
N PRO A 53 7.39 2.35 11.21
CA PRO A 53 6.62 2.16 9.98
C PRO A 53 5.16 1.77 10.18
N ARG A 54 4.80 1.12 11.30
CA ARG A 54 3.41 0.78 11.63
C ARG A 54 2.64 2.01 12.08
N ASP A 55 3.26 2.86 12.88
CA ASP A 55 2.66 4.13 13.32
C ASP A 55 2.46 5.06 12.12
N ALA A 56 3.44 5.14 11.22
CA ALA A 56 3.33 5.85 9.95
C ALA A 56 2.13 5.33 9.14
N LEU A 57 2.00 4.00 8.99
CA LEU A 57 0.89 3.42 8.26
C LEU A 57 -0.48 3.76 8.89
N VAL A 58 -0.59 3.71 10.23
CA VAL A 58 -1.83 4.11 10.92
C VAL A 58 -2.17 5.58 10.65
N ARG A 59 -1.19 6.47 10.74
CA ARG A 59 -1.36 7.89 10.43
C ARG A 59 -1.82 8.11 8.99
N GLU A 60 -1.12 7.52 8.03
CA GLU A 60 -1.43 7.63 6.60
C GLU A 60 -2.83 7.11 6.28
N LEU A 61 -3.22 5.95 6.80
CA LEU A 61 -4.57 5.42 6.60
C LEU A 61 -5.67 6.33 7.16
N ARG A 62 -5.39 7.04 8.26
CA ARG A 62 -6.30 8.02 8.82
C ARG A 62 -6.41 9.26 7.93
N GLU A 63 -5.28 9.78 7.47
CA GLU A 63 -5.21 11.00 6.65
C GLU A 63 -5.78 10.78 5.24
N GLU A 64 -5.39 9.69 4.58
CA GLU A 64 -5.76 9.40 3.21
C GLU A 64 -7.19 8.91 3.07
N ILE A 65 -7.63 8.04 3.98
CA ILE A 65 -8.90 7.32 3.84
C ILE A 65 -9.81 7.28 5.07
N GLY A 66 -9.42 7.94 6.17
CA GLY A 66 -10.30 8.14 7.33
C GLY A 66 -10.55 6.90 8.19
N VAL A 67 -9.68 5.89 8.12
CA VAL A 67 -9.86 4.64 8.88
C VAL A 67 -8.90 4.52 10.05
N GLU A 68 -9.35 3.85 11.09
CA GLU A 68 -8.51 3.36 12.19
C GLU A 68 -8.13 1.91 11.90
N ALA A 69 -6.85 1.57 11.98
CA ALA A 69 -6.35 0.25 11.58
C ALA A 69 -5.48 -0.39 12.66
N ARG A 70 -5.46 -1.72 12.66
CA ARG A 70 -4.49 -2.56 13.37
C ARG A 70 -3.51 -3.10 12.33
N VAL A 71 -2.23 -2.83 12.53
CA VAL A 71 -1.14 -3.26 11.64
C VAL A 71 -0.53 -4.56 12.16
N GLY A 72 -0.47 -5.57 11.31
CA GLY A 72 0.05 -6.90 11.62
C GLY A 72 1.46 -7.13 11.08
N ASP A 73 1.67 -8.34 10.56
CA ASP A 73 2.96 -8.79 10.05
C ASP A 73 3.24 -8.30 8.62
N ILE A 74 4.52 -8.33 8.24
CA ILE A 74 4.94 -8.01 6.88
C ILE A 74 4.51 -9.14 5.92
N VAL A 75 3.84 -8.76 4.84
CA VAL A 75 3.48 -9.61 3.70
C VAL A 75 4.63 -9.68 2.70
N GLU A 76 5.25 -8.54 2.41
CA GLU A 76 6.36 -8.39 1.47
C GLU A 76 7.20 -7.15 1.76
N VAL A 77 8.47 -7.20 1.34
CA VAL A 77 9.35 -6.04 1.25
C VAL A 77 9.88 -5.90 -0.16
N THR A 78 9.67 -4.74 -0.79
CA THR A 78 10.17 -4.46 -2.14
C THR A 78 11.14 -3.29 -2.11
N TYR A 79 12.28 -3.44 -2.77
CA TYR A 79 13.17 -2.32 -3.09
C TYR A 79 13.06 -1.96 -4.57
N HIS A 80 12.89 -0.68 -4.87
CA HIS A 80 12.85 -0.18 -6.24
C HIS A 80 13.70 1.10 -6.40
N ARG A 81 14.57 1.13 -7.40
CA ARG A 81 15.39 2.29 -7.74
C ARG A 81 14.71 3.12 -8.83
N TYR A 82 13.92 4.12 -8.44
CA TYR A 82 13.47 5.13 -9.41
C TYR A 82 14.62 6.08 -9.77
N PRO A 83 14.60 6.72 -10.96
CA PRO A 83 15.62 7.70 -11.34
C PRO A 83 15.81 8.81 -10.31
N ALA A 84 14.72 9.30 -9.70
CA ALA A 84 14.74 10.37 -8.72
C ALA A 84 15.14 9.93 -7.31
N LYS A 85 14.77 8.70 -6.90
CA LYS A 85 14.96 8.22 -5.53
C LYS A 85 14.87 6.69 -5.40
N PRO A 86 15.70 6.05 -4.56
CA PRO A 86 15.46 4.70 -4.13
C PRO A 86 14.28 4.63 -3.16
N VAL A 87 13.48 3.59 -3.26
CA VAL A 87 12.30 3.34 -2.42
C VAL A 87 12.36 1.94 -1.83
N LEU A 88 12.13 1.82 -0.52
CA LEU A 88 11.88 0.56 0.17
C LEU A 88 10.42 0.55 0.64
N LEU A 89 9.60 -0.35 0.09
CA LEU A 89 8.19 -0.52 0.46
C LEU A 89 8.04 -1.71 1.41
N LEU A 90 7.38 -1.47 2.54
CA LEU A 90 6.98 -2.50 3.51
C LEU A 90 5.47 -2.71 3.38
N PHE A 91 5.06 -3.87 2.89
CA PHE A 91 3.65 -4.24 2.82
C PHE A 91 3.25 -4.98 4.09
N TYR A 92 2.35 -4.41 4.88
CA TYR A 92 1.84 -5.00 6.10
C TYR A 92 0.46 -5.59 5.89
N GLU A 93 0.17 -6.74 6.52
CA GLU A 93 -1.20 -7.15 6.75
C GLU A 93 -1.87 -6.13 7.68
N ALA A 94 -3.09 -5.72 7.36
CA ALA A 94 -3.84 -4.80 8.18
C ALA A 94 -5.32 -5.14 8.21
N SER A 95 -5.97 -4.72 9.28
CA SER A 95 -7.42 -4.85 9.47
C SER A 95 -7.96 -3.58 10.11
N PHE A 96 -9.22 -3.23 9.83
CA PHE A 96 -9.83 -2.10 10.52
C PHE A 96 -10.02 -2.39 12.01
N ALA A 97 -9.80 -1.35 12.83
CA ALA A 97 -10.14 -1.40 14.24
C ALA A 97 -11.66 -1.48 14.41
N GLU A 98 -12.08 -2.02 15.55
CA GLU A 98 -13.50 -2.04 15.91
C GLU A 98 -14.04 -0.60 16.00
N GLY A 99 -15.19 -0.35 15.35
CA GLY A 99 -15.79 0.98 15.29
C GLY A 99 -15.13 1.95 14.31
N SER A 100 -14.12 1.51 13.54
CA SER A 100 -13.54 2.34 12.48
C SER A 100 -14.63 2.76 11.46
N PRO A 101 -14.60 4.00 10.95
CA PRO A 101 -15.37 4.38 9.79
C PRO A 101 -15.05 3.50 8.57
N ALA A 102 -15.98 3.46 7.62
CA ALA A 102 -15.71 2.89 6.30
C ALA A 102 -14.71 3.79 5.55
N PRO A 103 -13.80 3.22 4.74
CA PRO A 103 -12.81 4.01 4.03
C PRO A 103 -13.46 4.90 2.98
N ALA A 104 -13.02 6.15 2.90
CA ALA A 104 -13.46 7.15 1.93
C ALA A 104 -12.27 7.84 1.28
N ALA A 105 -12.41 8.43 0.10
CA ALA A 105 -11.30 9.17 -0.51
C ALA A 105 -11.17 10.56 0.13
N LEU A 106 -10.23 10.73 1.09
CA LEU A 106 -9.97 12.03 1.74
C LEU A 106 -8.78 12.73 1.09
N ASP A 107 -7.64 12.04 1.00
CA ASP A 107 -6.42 12.56 0.35
C ASP A 107 -5.96 11.72 -0.86
N VAL A 108 -6.83 10.85 -1.37
CA VAL A 108 -6.61 10.04 -2.59
C VAL A 108 -7.65 10.37 -3.67
N ALA A 109 -7.44 9.93 -4.92
CA ALA A 109 -8.41 10.16 -5.98
C ALA A 109 -9.64 9.25 -5.85
N ALA A 110 -9.42 8.00 -5.42
CA ALA A 110 -10.46 7.01 -5.26
C ALA A 110 -10.03 5.92 -4.27
N VAL A 111 -11.02 5.25 -3.70
CA VAL A 111 -10.87 4.03 -2.90
C VAL A 111 -11.74 2.95 -3.52
N ARG A 112 -11.25 1.71 -3.63
CA ARG A 112 -12.09 0.58 -4.02
C ARG A 112 -11.66 -0.73 -3.38
N TRP A 113 -12.60 -1.66 -3.35
CA TRP A 113 -12.34 -3.08 -3.08
C TRP A 113 -12.18 -3.82 -4.39
N ALA A 114 -11.04 -4.47 -4.60
CA ALA A 114 -10.70 -5.20 -5.80
C ALA A 114 -10.64 -6.72 -5.57
N GLU A 115 -11.08 -7.48 -6.56
CA GLU A 115 -10.94 -8.93 -6.62
C GLU A 115 -9.53 -9.35 -7.06
N ALA A 116 -9.17 -10.62 -6.82
CA ALA A 116 -7.86 -11.14 -7.22
C ALA A 116 -7.60 -10.99 -8.73
N ALA A 117 -8.64 -11.11 -9.57
CA ALA A 117 -8.52 -10.97 -11.03
C ALA A 117 -8.26 -9.51 -11.48
N GLU A 118 -8.57 -8.53 -10.64
CA GLU A 118 -8.38 -7.11 -10.96
C GLU A 118 -6.97 -6.60 -10.63
N LEU A 119 -6.20 -7.38 -9.87
CA LEU A 119 -4.79 -7.09 -9.54
C LEU A 119 -3.91 -7.38 -10.75
N ARG A 120 -3.99 -6.54 -11.78
CA ARG A 120 -3.23 -6.66 -13.03
C ARG A 120 -2.03 -5.73 -13.00
N ASP A 121 -0.85 -6.26 -13.29
CA ASP A 121 0.44 -5.61 -13.08
C ASP A 121 0.52 -4.22 -13.76
N GLU A 122 -0.11 -4.03 -14.92
CA GLU A 122 -0.14 -2.76 -15.67
C GLU A 122 -0.88 -1.60 -14.98
N LEU A 123 -1.68 -1.89 -13.95
CA LEU A 123 -2.44 -0.89 -13.20
C LEU A 123 -1.67 -0.32 -12.00
N PHE A 124 -0.52 -0.91 -11.67
CA PHE A 124 0.22 -0.64 -10.45
C PHE A 124 1.61 -0.03 -10.73
N PRO A 125 2.15 0.76 -9.80
CA PRO A 125 3.55 1.16 -9.86
C PRO A 125 4.48 -0.07 -9.82
N PRO A 126 5.67 0.01 -10.46
CA PRO A 126 6.63 -1.10 -10.45
C PRO A 126 7.03 -1.63 -9.06
N ALA A 127 7.02 -0.79 -8.02
CA ALA A 127 7.32 -1.20 -6.65
C ALA A 127 6.23 -2.10 -6.03
N ASP A 128 4.99 -1.98 -6.51
CA ASP A 128 3.82 -2.71 -6.01
C ASP A 128 3.60 -4.04 -6.74
N VAL A 129 4.08 -4.17 -7.98
CA VAL A 129 3.88 -5.38 -8.80
C VAL A 129 4.36 -6.65 -8.10
N ALA A 130 5.50 -6.58 -7.38
CA ALA A 130 6.08 -7.74 -6.71
C ALA A 130 5.16 -8.37 -5.65
N VAL A 131 4.32 -7.59 -4.97
CA VAL A 131 3.44 -8.10 -3.92
C VAL A 131 2.13 -8.68 -4.47
N LEU A 132 1.75 -8.34 -5.72
CA LEU A 132 0.45 -8.70 -6.29
C LEU A 132 0.19 -10.20 -6.29
N ALA A 133 1.20 -11.03 -6.63
CA ALA A 133 1.04 -12.48 -6.62
C ALA A 133 0.68 -13.02 -5.23
N LYS A 134 1.36 -12.54 -4.18
CA LYS A 134 1.09 -12.92 -2.79
C LYS A 134 -0.31 -12.47 -2.35
N VAL A 135 -0.71 -11.26 -2.73
CA VAL A 135 -2.04 -10.72 -2.40
C VAL A 135 -3.14 -11.49 -3.12
N ARG A 136 -2.99 -11.78 -4.43
CA ARG A 136 -3.93 -12.61 -5.21
C ARG A 136 -4.18 -13.95 -4.50
N THR A 137 -3.13 -14.64 -4.06
CA THR A 137 -3.25 -15.91 -3.32
C THR A 137 -4.01 -15.75 -2.00
N ARG A 138 -3.70 -14.70 -1.22
CA ARG A 138 -4.37 -14.43 0.06
C ARG A 138 -5.86 -14.11 -0.12
N VAL A 139 -6.20 -13.30 -1.13
CA VAL A 139 -7.58 -12.97 -1.49
C VAL A 139 -8.37 -14.24 -1.81
N LEU A 140 -7.82 -15.12 -2.67
CA LEU A 140 -8.46 -16.40 -3.04
C LEU A 140 -8.61 -17.35 -1.85
N ALA A 141 -7.63 -17.38 -0.94
CA ALA A 141 -7.72 -18.20 0.27
C ALA A 141 -8.90 -17.77 1.16
N LYS A 142 -9.10 -16.46 1.36
CA LYS A 142 -10.23 -15.93 2.15
C LYS A 142 -11.59 -16.24 1.51
N VAL A 143 -11.68 -16.27 0.18
CA VAL A 143 -12.90 -16.70 -0.54
C VAL A 143 -13.20 -18.17 -0.24
N ARG A 144 -12.20 -19.05 -0.32
CA ARG A 144 -12.36 -20.49 -0.06
C ARG A 144 -12.79 -20.78 1.37
N THR A 145 -12.16 -20.14 2.36
CA THR A 145 -12.54 -20.30 3.78
C THR A 145 -13.98 -19.91 4.02
N ARG A 146 -14.48 -18.87 3.35
CA ARG A 146 -15.88 -18.44 3.46
C ARG A 146 -16.84 -19.45 2.87
N LEU A 147 -16.53 -20.03 1.70
CA LEU A 147 -17.37 -21.04 1.07
C LEU A 147 -17.40 -22.36 1.85
N ALA A 148 -16.33 -22.69 2.56
CA ALA A 148 -16.25 -23.90 3.39
C ALA A 148 -16.96 -23.76 4.75
N GLY A 149 -17.29 -22.53 5.17
CA GLY A 149 -17.95 -22.24 6.45
C GLY A 149 -19.40 -21.74 6.33
N ALA A 150 -19.98 -21.78 5.13
CA ALA A 150 -21.39 -21.44 4.84
C ALA A 150 -22.16 -22.72 4.49
#